data_AF-A0ABD5SV28-F1
#
_entry.id   AF-A0ABD5SV28-F1
#
_cell.length_a   1.000
_cell.length_b   1.000
_cell.length_c   1.000
_cell.angle_alpha   90.00
_cell.angle_beta   90.00
_cell.angle_gamma   90.00
#
_symmetry.space_group_name_H-M   'P 1'
#
loop_
_entity.id
_entity.type
_entity.pdbx_description
1 polymer ?
#
loop_
_entity_poly.entity_id
_entity_poly.type
_entity_poly.pdbx_seq_one_letter_code
_entity_poly.pdbx_strand_id
1 'polypeptide(L)' 'LGDEVREIRGDGLLVGVELKRGANRVARDLAMNQQVLALPAGRTVLRLLPPLVIDETEADQLVDALTAVVASDTES' A
#
# COMPACT_ATOMS: atom_id res chain seq x y z
N LEU A 1 0.69 -1.59 -10.73
CA LEU A 1 1.80 -1.47 -9.75
C LEU A 1 3.21 -1.63 -10.34
N GLY A 2 3.37 -2.32 -11.48
CA GLY A 2 4.62 -3.03 -11.83
C GLY A 2 5.92 -2.23 -11.96
N ASP A 3 5.89 -0.91 -12.09
CA ASP A 3 7.13 -0.12 -12.22
C ASP A 3 7.52 0.67 -10.96
N GLU A 4 6.64 0.83 -9.97
CA GLU A 4 6.96 1.53 -8.72
C GLU A 4 7.14 0.57 -7.54
N VAL A 5 6.81 -0.72 -7.71
CA VAL A 5 7.03 -1.77 -6.71
C VAL A 5 8.30 -2.56 -7.07
N ARG A 6 9.20 -2.70 -6.09
CA ARG A 6 10.37 -3.60 -6.20
C ARG A 6 10.01 -5.03 -5.85
N GLU A 7 9.26 -5.20 -4.76
CA GLU A 7 8.95 -6.52 -4.23
C GLU A 7 7.69 -6.47 -3.34
N ILE A 8 6.98 -7.58 -3.26
CA ILE A 8 5.90 -7.80 -2.31
C ILE A 8 6.26 -9.04 -1.50
N ARG A 9 6.25 -8.92 -0.18
CA ARG A 9 6.52 -10.02 0.77
C ARG A 9 5.37 -10.10 1.77
N GLY A 10 5.08 -11.26 2.33
CA GLY A 10 4.08 -11.37 3.38
C GLY A 10 3.86 -12.80 3.85
N ASP A 11 3.23 -12.90 5.02
CA ASP A 11 2.71 -14.17 5.57
C ASP A 11 1.33 -13.90 6.17
N GLY A 12 0.32 -14.65 5.71
CA GLY A 12 -1.08 -14.35 5.97
C GLY A 12 -1.45 -12.91 5.61
N LEU A 13 -2.05 -12.18 6.56
CA LEU A 13 -2.50 -10.80 6.37
C LEU A 13 -1.43 -9.74 6.64
N LEU A 14 -0.24 -10.13 7.10
CA LEU A 14 0.88 -9.20 7.23
C LEU A 14 1.60 -9.08 5.89
N VAL A 15 1.29 -8.03 5.12
CA VAL A 15 1.86 -7.83 3.78
C VAL A 15 2.76 -6.59 3.78
N GLY A 16 3.94 -6.72 3.20
CA GLY A 16 4.92 -5.66 2.98
C GLY A 16 5.14 -5.41 1.50
N VAL A 17 4.96 -4.16 1.07
CA VAL A 17 5.20 -3.68 -0.29
C VAL A 17 6.45 -2.81 -0.28
N GLU A 18 7.51 -3.27 -0.94
CA GLU A 18 8.72 -2.48 -1.14
C GLU A 18 8.58 -1.61 -2.39
N LEU A 19 8.60 -0.30 -2.19
CA LEU A 19 8.43 0.72 -3.22
C LEU A 19 9.77 1.28 -3.67
N LYS A 20 9.88 1.65 -4.95
CA LYS A 20 11.05 2.34 -5.50
C LYS A 20 11.18 3.75 -4.92
N ARG A 21 10.04 4.42 -4.68
CA ARG A 21 9.92 5.79 -4.15
C ARG A 21 9.22 5.79 -2.78
N GLY A 22 9.46 6.83 -1.98
CA GLY A 22 9.32 6.79 -0.52
C GLY A 22 7.95 6.38 0.05
N ALA A 23 7.94 5.35 0.90
CA ALA A 23 6.72 4.76 1.48
C ALA A 23 5.89 5.71 2.36
N ASN A 24 6.52 6.70 3.02
CA ASN A 24 5.80 7.70 3.82
C ASN A 24 4.85 8.56 2.99
N ARG A 25 5.21 8.83 1.72
CA ARG A 25 4.34 9.58 0.80
C ARG A 25 3.10 8.77 0.47
N VAL A 26 3.30 7.53 0.02
CA VAL A 26 2.20 6.60 -0.32
C VAL A 26 1.29 6.36 0.89
N ALA A 27 1.86 6.16 2.08
CA ALA A 27 1.07 6.01 3.31
C ALA A 27 0.21 7.25 3.62
N ARG A 28 0.76 8.46 3.43
CA ARG A 28 0.03 9.71 3.61
C ARG A 28 -1.11 9.83 2.60
N ASP A 29 -0.84 9.56 1.32
CA ASP A 29 -1.82 9.76 0.25
C ASP A 29 -2.94 8.71 0.31
N LEU A 30 -2.63 7.48 0.75
CA LEU A 30 -3.65 6.49 1.13
C LEU A 30 -4.55 7.00 2.26
N ALA A 31 -3.95 7.57 3.33
CA ALA A 31 -4.72 8.05 4.47
C ALA A 31 -5.61 9.25 4.12
N MET A 32 -5.09 10.19 3.33
CA MET A 32 -5.78 11.44 3.01
C MET A 32 -6.78 11.30 1.87
N ASN A 33 -6.45 10.53 0.82
CA ASN A 33 -7.24 10.49 -0.40
C ASN A 33 -8.09 9.23 -0.53
N GLN A 34 -7.70 8.14 0.15
CA GLN A 34 -8.37 6.84 0.06
C GLN A 34 -8.93 6.36 1.41
N GLN A 35 -8.74 7.14 2.49
CA GLN A 35 -9.14 6.77 3.85
C GLN A 35 -8.58 5.43 4.34
N VAL A 36 -7.44 5.00 3.80
CA VAL A 36 -6.75 3.77 4.16
C VAL A 36 -5.52 4.09 5.00
N LEU A 37 -5.42 3.49 6.18
CA LEU A 37 -4.25 3.62 7.04
C LEU A 37 -3.27 2.47 6.79
N ALA A 38 -2.11 2.80 6.25
CA ALA A 38 -1.00 1.87 6.05
C ALA A 38 0.22 2.33 6.86
N LEU A 39 1.06 1.38 7.27
CA LEU A 39 2.17 1.64 8.18
C LEU A 39 3.50 1.65 7.41
N PRO A 40 4.19 2.80 7.29
CA PRO A 40 5.51 2.82 6.71
C PRO A 40 6.52 2.11 7.63
N ALA A 41 7.43 1.33 7.04
CA ALA A 41 8.53 0.67 7.71
C ALA A 41 9.85 1.06 7.03
N GLY A 42 10.56 2.02 7.62
CA GLY A 42 11.73 2.61 6.98
C GLY A 42 11.36 3.50 5.78
N ARG A 43 12.28 3.61 4.82
CA ARG A 43 12.13 4.58 3.71
C ARG A 43 11.28 4.08 2.55
N THR A 44 11.30 2.77 2.30
CA THR A 44 10.77 2.18 1.06
C THR A 44 9.71 1.12 1.29
N VAL A 45 9.50 0.62 2.50
CA VAL A 45 8.54 -0.45 2.75
C VAL A 45 7.24 0.11 3.32
N LEU A 46 6.12 -0.28 2.75
CA LEU A 46 4.77 -0.03 3.24
C LEU A 46 4.19 -1.34 3.79
N ARG A 47 3.68 -1.36 5.01
CA ARG A 47 3.04 -2.52 5.63
C ARG A 47 1.52 -2.36 5.62
N LEU A 48 0.85 -3.39 5.14
CA LEU A 48 -0.58 -3.60 5.23
C LEU A 48 -0.83 -4.58 6.36
N LEU A 49 -1.64 -4.14 7.33
CA LEU A 49 -1.99 -4.86 8.54
C LEU A 49 -3.50 -4.77 8.74
N PRO A 50 -4.30 -5.35 7.82
CA PRO A 50 -5.74 -5.41 7.98
C PRO A 50 -6.12 -6.27 9.20
N PRO A 51 -7.30 -6.04 9.78
CA PRO A 51 -7.82 -6.90 10.84
C PRO A 51 -8.08 -8.32 10.33
N LEU A 52 -8.03 -9.32 11.22
CA LEU A 52 -8.27 -10.73 10.85
C LEU A 52 -9.71 -11.04 10.41
N VAL A 53 -10.62 -10.10 10.63
CA VAL A 53 -12.04 -10.21 10.25
C VAL A 53 -12.34 -9.55 8.91
N ILE A 54 -11.31 -9.06 8.19
CA ILE A 54 -11.47 -8.44 6.88
C ILE A 54 -12.11 -9.43 5.90
N ASP A 55 -13.03 -8.95 5.06
CA ASP A 55 -13.60 -9.74 3.98
C ASP A 55 -12.92 -9.48 2.62
N GLU A 56 -13.28 -10.28 1.61
CA GLU A 56 -12.69 -10.16 0.27
C GLU A 56 -13.02 -8.81 -0.38
N THR A 57 -14.20 -8.22 -0.11
CA THR A 57 -14.60 -6.94 -0.69
C THR A 57 -13.79 -5.78 -0.11
N GLU A 58 -13.54 -5.80 1.20
CA GLU A 58 -12.66 -4.85 1.87
C GLU A 58 -11.21 -5.01 1.41
N ALA A 59 -10.77 -6.24 1.16
CA ALA A 59 -9.44 -6.51 0.61
C ALA A 59 -9.29 -5.96 -0.83
N ASP A 60 -10.32 -6.12 -1.68
CA ASP A 60 -10.33 -5.55 -3.03
C ASP A 60 -10.29 -4.02 -2.99
N GLN A 61 -11.07 -3.39 -2.09
CA GLN A 61 -11.03 -1.94 -1.89
C GLN A 61 -9.64 -1.43 -1.48
N LEU A 62 -8.94 -2.18 -0.62
CA LEU A 62 -7.57 -1.86 -0.23
C LEU A 62 -6.60 -1.93 -1.44
N VAL A 63 -6.75 -2.94 -2.29
CA VAL A 63 -5.92 -3.10 -3.50
C VAL A 63 -6.19 -1.99 -4.50
N ASP A 64 -7.44 -1.59 -4.69
CA ASP A 64 -7.85 -0.49 -5.56
C ASP A 64 -7.28 0.85 -5.07
N ALA A 65 -7.42 1.13 -3.77
CA ALA A 65 -6.87 2.32 -3.13
C ALA A 65 -5.33 2.40 -3.30
N LEU A 66 -4.64 1.29 -3.08
CA LEU A 66 -3.19 1.20 -3.28
C LEU A 66 -2.81 1.44 -4.74
N THR A 67 -3.56 0.87 -5.67
CA THR A 67 -3.33 1.02 -7.10
C THR A 67 -3.53 2.47 -7.54
N ALA A 68 -4.57 3.15 -7.06
CA ALA A 68 -4.84 4.55 -7.38
C ALA A 68 -3.69 5.47 -6.96
N VAL A 69 -3.17 5.29 -5.73
CA VAL A 69 -2.08 6.12 -5.22
C VAL A 69 -0.76 5.81 -5.93
N VAL A 70 -0.41 4.53 -6.07
CA VAL A 70 0.88 4.14 -6.66
C VAL A 70 0.92 4.39 -8.18
N ALA A 71 -0.21 4.31 -8.89
CA ALA A 71 -0.26 4.63 -10.32
C ALA A 71 -0.10 6.14 -10.59
N SER A 72 -0.62 6.99 -9.71
CA SER A 72 -0.50 8.45 -9.83
C SER A 72 0.94 8.96 -9.75
N ASP A 73 1.86 8.16 -9.20
CA ASP A 73 3.30 8.46 -9.16
C ASP A 73 4.00 8.31 -10.53
N THR A 74 3.32 7.80 -11.56
CA THR A 74 3.89 7.69 -12.93
C THR A 74 4.06 9.06 -13.59
N GLU A 75 3.36 10.08 -13.11
CA GLU A 75 3.29 11.41 -13.73
C GLU A 75 4.13 12.49 -13.00
N SER A 76 4.98 12.12 -12.03
CA SER A 76 5.85 13.05 -11.26
C SER A 76 7.33 12.69 -11.24
#